data_AF-A0A7V9SN69-F1
#
_entry.id   AF-A0A7V9SN69-F1
#
_cell.length_a   1.000
_cell.length_b   1.000
_cell.length_c   1.000
_cell.angle_alpha   90.00
_cell.angle_beta   90.00
_cell.angle_gamma   90.00
#
_symmetry.space_group_name_H-M   'P 1'
#
loop_
_entity.id
_entity.type
_entity.pdbx_description
1 polymer ?
#
loop_
_entity_poly.entity_id
_entity_poly.type
_entity_poly.pdbx_seq_one_letter_code
_entity_poly.pdbx_strand_id
1 'polypeptide(L)'
;MGFNNPAMSWSALHRRLTDRPANANGGDSPAWSNHRTKYTQPPVLERRRSATPYAELHCHSNFSFLDGASPPEELAEEASSLGLEALAVTDHDGFYGVVRFAEAARALGLPTIFGAELSLRPPGVAKLEPRAGSAKQSAADPHANHLLLLARNPRGYAALARAIGEAHLAGGEKGHP
;
A
#
# COMPACT_ATOMS: atom_id res chain seq x y z
N MET A 1 18.89 42.26 19.59
CA MET A 1 18.20 42.41 18.29
C MET A 1 16.83 41.75 18.42
N GLY A 2 15.75 42.52 18.29
CA GLY A 2 14.40 41.97 18.41
C GLY A 2 13.94 41.32 17.11
N PHE A 3 13.30 40.16 17.20
CA PHE A 3 12.58 39.56 16.07
C PHE A 3 11.37 40.44 15.75
N ASN A 4 11.42 41.14 14.62
CA ASN A 4 10.29 41.92 14.13
C ASN A 4 9.38 40.97 13.36
N ASN A 5 8.28 40.54 13.98
CA ASN A 5 7.31 39.69 13.30
C ASN A 5 6.54 40.55 12.30
N PRO A 6 6.58 40.26 10.98
CA PRO A 6 5.88 41.05 9.99
C PRO A 6 4.37 41.11 10.29
N ALA A 7 3.72 42.20 9.92
CA ALA A 7 2.27 42.41 10.04
C ALA A 7 1.48 41.54 9.03
N MET A 8 1.78 40.24 8.98
CA MET A 8 1.10 39.28 8.14
C MET A 8 0.51 38.17 9.00
N SER A 9 -0.65 37.67 8.60
CA SER A 9 -1.23 36.50 9.25
C SER A 9 -0.34 35.28 9.03
N TRP A 10 -0.40 34.34 9.97
CA TRP A 10 0.25 33.03 9.84
C TRP A 10 -0.05 32.36 8.49
N SER A 11 -1.31 32.43 8.04
CA SER A 11 -1.75 31.91 6.75
C SER A 11 -1.11 32.60 5.54
N ALA A 12 -0.84 33.90 5.61
CA ALA A 12 -0.14 34.64 4.56
C ALA A 12 1.35 34.33 4.52
N LEU A 13 1.99 34.19 5.70
CA LEU A 13 3.38 33.74 5.81
C LEU A 13 3.54 32.30 5.28
N HIS A 14 2.70 31.38 5.76
CA HIS A 14 2.70 29.98 5.36
C HIS A 14 2.54 29.82 3.84
N ARG A 15 1.60 30.56 3.22
CA ARG A 15 1.41 30.54 1.76
C ARG A 15 2.64 31.03 0.98
N ARG A 16 3.37 32.02 1.49
CA ARG A 16 4.59 32.54 0.84
C ARG A 16 5.80 31.62 1.01
N LEU A 17 5.86 30.88 2.11
CA LEU A 17 6.96 29.96 2.40
C LEU A 17 6.78 28.57 1.77
N THR A 18 5.55 28.19 1.41
CA THR A 18 5.26 26.83 0.95
C THR A 18 5.22 26.65 -0.57
N ASP A 19 5.44 27.73 -1.35
CA ASP A 19 5.41 27.74 -2.83
C ASP A 19 4.31 26.85 -3.42
N ARG A 20 3.13 26.87 -2.77
CA ARG A 20 2.09 25.88 -3.00
C ARG A 20 1.60 25.99 -4.44
N PRO A 21 1.79 24.96 -5.28
CA PRO A 21 1.34 25.02 -6.65
C PRO A 21 -0.19 24.93 -6.71
N ALA A 22 -0.80 25.64 -7.66
CA ALA A 22 -2.26 25.72 -7.80
C ALA A 22 -2.92 24.35 -8.08
N ASN A 23 -2.15 23.38 -8.56
CA ASN A 23 -2.58 22.04 -8.99
C ASN A 23 -2.15 20.91 -8.04
N ALA A 24 -1.89 21.23 -6.77
CA ALA A 24 -1.61 20.20 -5.76
C ALA A 24 -2.76 19.17 -5.67
N ASN A 25 -2.48 17.91 -6.01
CA ASN A 25 -3.50 16.90 -6.28
C ASN A 25 -3.71 15.88 -5.15
N GLY A 26 -3.06 16.06 -3.98
CA GLY A 26 -3.26 15.21 -2.80
C GLY A 26 -2.92 13.72 -3.01
N GLY A 27 -2.17 13.42 -4.08
CA GLY A 27 -1.58 12.11 -4.32
C GLY A 27 -0.25 11.98 -3.57
N ASP A 28 0.76 11.39 -4.21
CA ASP A 28 2.08 11.15 -3.60
C ASP A 28 2.98 12.41 -3.58
N SER A 29 2.46 13.58 -3.98
CA SER A 29 3.10 14.88 -3.81
C SER A 29 2.98 15.36 -2.35
N PRO A 30 3.82 16.32 -1.88
CA PRO A 30 3.67 16.89 -0.55
C PRO A 30 2.20 17.28 -0.32
N ALA A 31 1.61 16.76 0.76
CA ALA A 31 0.18 16.74 0.99
C ALA A 31 -0.39 18.16 1.20
N TRP A 32 -0.56 18.89 0.11
CA TRP A 32 -1.07 20.25 0.15
C TRP A 32 -2.60 20.24 0.19
N SER A 33 -3.31 19.24 -0.38
CA SER A 33 -4.78 19.10 -0.22
C SER A 33 -5.14 18.02 0.81
N ASN A 34 -6.24 18.27 1.54
CA ASN A 34 -6.84 17.29 2.47
C ASN A 34 -7.67 16.22 1.74
N HIS A 35 -7.82 16.34 0.42
CA HIS A 35 -8.58 15.43 -0.42
C HIS A 35 -7.66 14.86 -1.48
N ARG A 36 -7.69 13.52 -1.61
CA ARG A 36 -7.07 12.78 -2.70
C ARG A 36 -7.92 12.95 -3.96
N THR A 37 -7.27 13.20 -5.08
CA THR A 37 -7.94 13.22 -6.39
C THR A 37 -8.41 11.82 -6.76
N LYS A 38 -9.57 11.70 -7.41
CA LYS A 38 -10.06 10.40 -7.90
C LYS A 38 -9.06 9.83 -8.93
N TYR A 39 -8.92 8.51 -8.92
CA TYR A 39 -8.16 7.82 -9.96
C TYR A 39 -8.68 8.20 -11.36
N THR A 40 -7.76 8.49 -12.27
CA THR A 40 -8.04 8.77 -13.68
C THR A 40 -7.21 7.79 -14.50
N GLN A 41 -7.88 7.03 -15.35
CA GLN A 41 -7.23 6.06 -16.21
C GLN A 41 -6.31 6.75 -17.24
N PRO A 42 -5.14 6.17 -17.56
CA PRO A 42 -4.30 6.67 -18.66
C PRO A 42 -5.06 6.62 -20.00
N PRO A 43 -4.83 7.60 -20.90
CA PRO A 43 -5.61 7.77 -22.13
C PRO A 43 -5.43 6.62 -23.14
N VAL A 44 -4.33 5.88 -23.07
CA VAL A 44 -4.06 4.70 -23.88
C VAL A 44 -3.56 3.60 -22.95
N LEU A 45 -4.23 2.45 -22.97
CA LEU A 45 -3.81 1.25 -22.25
C LEU A 45 -3.85 0.08 -23.23
N GLU A 46 -2.69 -0.31 -23.75
CA GLU A 46 -2.58 -1.42 -24.71
C GLU A 46 -2.71 -2.76 -23.97
N ARG A 47 -3.83 -3.45 -24.18
CA ARG A 47 -4.03 -4.80 -23.63
C ARG A 47 -3.35 -5.84 -24.51
N ARG A 48 -2.30 -6.46 -23.98
CA ARG A 48 -1.70 -7.67 -24.51
C ARG A 48 -2.62 -8.85 -24.19
N ARG A 49 -2.90 -9.68 -25.19
CA ARG A 49 -3.57 -10.96 -24.93
C ARG A 49 -2.53 -11.98 -24.49
N SER A 50 -2.62 -12.41 -23.24
CA SER A 50 -1.93 -13.61 -22.78
C SER A 50 -2.51 -14.85 -23.47
N ALA A 51 -1.66 -15.79 -23.90
CA ALA A 51 -2.11 -17.08 -24.43
C ALA A 51 -2.60 -18.03 -23.32
N THR A 52 -2.18 -17.78 -22.07
CA THR A 52 -2.50 -18.61 -20.90
C THR A 52 -3.15 -17.73 -19.83
N PRO A 53 -4.39 -18.02 -19.41
CA PRO A 53 -5.04 -17.30 -18.31
C PRO A 53 -4.16 -17.33 -17.06
N TYR A 54 -3.83 -16.16 -16.51
CA TYR A 54 -3.01 -16.01 -15.30
C TYR A 54 -3.61 -14.96 -14.38
N ALA A 55 -3.62 -15.24 -13.09
CA ALA A 55 -3.97 -14.30 -12.04
C ALA A 55 -2.82 -14.23 -11.04
N GLU A 56 -2.37 -13.03 -10.73
CA GLU A 56 -1.34 -12.80 -9.71
C GLU A 56 -2.01 -12.73 -8.33
N LEU A 57 -1.59 -13.58 -7.40
CA LEU A 57 -2.21 -13.75 -6.09
C LEU A 57 -1.33 -13.29 -4.92
N HIS A 58 -0.07 -12.94 -5.19
CA HIS A 58 0.90 -12.50 -4.20
C HIS A 58 1.66 -11.28 -4.75
N CYS A 59 1.11 -10.09 -4.51
CA CYS A 59 1.69 -8.84 -5.00
C CYS A 59 1.72 -7.77 -3.91
N HIS A 60 2.86 -7.11 -3.78
CA HIS A 60 3.08 -6.03 -2.82
C HIS A 60 3.06 -4.68 -3.51
N SER A 61 2.27 -3.76 -2.96
CA SER A 61 2.35 -2.35 -3.34
C SER A 61 3.41 -1.63 -2.53
N ASN A 62 3.71 -0.39 -2.90
CA ASN A 62 4.60 0.50 -2.15
C ASN A 62 4.18 0.79 -0.70
N PHE A 63 2.99 0.35 -0.29
CA PHE A 63 2.58 0.37 1.10
C PHE A 63 3.20 -0.76 1.95
N SER A 64 3.74 -1.79 1.31
CA SER A 64 4.64 -2.76 1.92
C SER A 64 6.02 -2.11 2.06
N PHE A 65 6.23 -1.42 3.17
CA PHE A 65 7.39 -0.53 3.35
C PHE A 65 8.72 -1.28 3.20
N LEU A 66 9.67 -0.69 2.44
CA LEU A 66 10.98 -1.26 2.10
C LEU A 66 10.93 -2.61 1.36
N ASP A 67 9.78 -2.97 0.77
CA ASP A 67 9.62 -4.22 0.03
C ASP A 67 8.91 -3.99 -1.32
N GLY A 68 7.70 -3.44 -1.30
CA GLY A 68 6.99 -3.07 -2.51
C GLY A 68 7.48 -1.74 -3.09
N ALA A 69 7.58 -1.66 -4.42
CA ALA A 69 8.06 -0.47 -5.12
C ALA A 69 6.94 0.29 -5.87
N SER A 70 5.97 -0.45 -6.42
CA SER A 70 4.95 0.12 -7.31
C SER A 70 3.71 0.61 -6.55
N PRO A 71 3.14 1.78 -6.89
CA PRO A 71 1.88 2.22 -6.34
C PRO A 71 0.72 1.30 -6.80
N PRO A 72 -0.35 1.17 -5.99
CA PRO A 72 -1.47 0.30 -6.31
C PRO A 72 -2.16 0.59 -7.66
N GLU A 73 -2.14 1.85 -8.10
CA GLU A 73 -2.67 2.26 -9.39
C GLU A 73 -1.86 1.69 -10.56
N GLU A 74 -0.53 1.80 -10.50
CA GLU A 74 0.38 1.30 -11.54
C GLU A 74 0.32 -0.23 -11.62
N LEU A 75 0.20 -0.91 -10.48
CA LEU A 75 -0.02 -2.36 -10.44
C LEU A 75 -1.30 -2.77 -11.19
N ALA A 76 -2.40 -2.02 -11.01
CA ALA A 76 -3.65 -2.29 -11.71
C ALA A 76 -3.54 -2.00 -13.22
N GLU A 77 -2.85 -0.91 -13.59
CA GLU A 77 -2.60 -0.54 -14.98
C GLU A 77 -1.76 -1.59 -15.71
N GLU A 78 -0.68 -2.05 -15.10
CA GLU A 78 0.18 -3.09 -15.66
C GLU A 78 -0.56 -4.43 -15.76
N ALA A 79 -1.29 -4.84 -14.71
CA ALA A 79 -2.09 -6.05 -14.75
C ALA A 79 -3.15 -6.02 -15.86
N SER A 80 -3.80 -4.87 -16.07
CA SER A 80 -4.75 -4.72 -17.18
C SER A 80 -4.05 -4.74 -18.53
N SER A 81 -2.88 -4.13 -18.65
CA SER A 81 -2.06 -4.10 -19.88
C SER A 81 -1.53 -5.48 -20.25
N LEU A 82 -1.16 -6.30 -19.27
CA LEU A 82 -0.74 -7.69 -19.47
C LEU A 82 -1.90 -8.66 -19.75
N GLY A 83 -3.15 -8.21 -19.56
CA GLY A 83 -4.33 -9.04 -19.71
C GLY A 83 -4.45 -10.11 -18.63
N LEU A 84 -4.10 -9.78 -17.39
CA LEU A 84 -4.30 -10.68 -16.25
C LEU A 84 -5.79 -10.92 -16.00
N GLU A 85 -6.13 -12.14 -15.62
CA GLU A 85 -7.50 -12.53 -15.25
C GLU A 85 -7.93 -11.90 -13.93
N ALA A 86 -6.98 -11.73 -13.00
CA ALA A 86 -7.19 -11.02 -11.75
C ALA A 86 -5.84 -10.58 -11.16
N LEU A 87 -5.90 -9.62 -10.24
CA LEU A 87 -4.77 -9.23 -9.40
C LEU A 87 -5.20 -9.20 -7.93
N ALA A 88 -4.39 -9.81 -7.06
CA ALA A 88 -4.43 -9.62 -5.63
C ALA A 88 -3.42 -8.57 -5.19
N VAL A 89 -3.80 -7.67 -4.28
CA VAL A 89 -2.85 -6.87 -3.51
C VAL A 89 -2.82 -7.42 -2.09
N THR A 90 -1.62 -7.82 -1.65
CA THR A 90 -1.36 -8.55 -0.41
C THR A 90 -0.23 -7.87 0.33
N ASP A 91 -0.46 -6.63 0.75
CA ASP A 91 0.55 -5.85 1.47
C ASP A 91 0.93 -6.52 2.81
N HIS A 92 2.14 -6.22 3.29
CA HIS A 92 2.59 -6.71 4.60
C HIS A 92 1.71 -6.16 5.71
N ASP A 93 1.20 -7.09 6.53
CA ASP A 93 0.63 -6.80 7.84
C ASP A 93 -0.53 -5.78 7.81
N GLY A 94 -1.21 -5.64 6.66
CA GLY A 94 -2.20 -4.58 6.49
C GLY A 94 -2.89 -4.52 5.13
N PHE A 95 -3.81 -3.57 5.02
CA PHE A 95 -4.61 -3.28 3.83
C PHE A 95 -4.42 -1.84 3.34
N TYR A 96 -3.20 -1.34 3.46
CA TYR A 96 -2.91 0.07 3.26
C TYR A 96 -3.11 0.52 1.80
N GLY A 97 -2.73 -0.31 0.82
CA GLY A 97 -2.91 -0.03 -0.61
C GLY A 97 -4.27 -0.41 -1.20
N VAL A 98 -5.11 -1.16 -0.46
CA VAL A 98 -6.31 -1.81 -0.99
C VAL A 98 -7.33 -0.84 -1.57
N VAL A 99 -7.56 0.31 -0.92
CA VAL A 99 -8.55 1.29 -1.42
C VAL A 99 -8.09 1.90 -2.74
N ARG A 100 -6.81 2.26 -2.84
CA ARG A 100 -6.22 2.81 -4.07
C ARG A 100 -6.29 1.80 -5.21
N PHE A 101 -5.93 0.55 -4.93
CA PHE A 101 -6.04 -0.58 -5.86
C PHE A 101 -7.48 -0.78 -6.34
N ALA A 102 -8.44 -0.86 -5.42
CA ALA A 102 -9.85 -1.12 -5.73
C ALA A 102 -10.47 -0.03 -6.61
N GLU A 103 -10.08 1.24 -6.40
CA GLU A 103 -10.53 2.35 -7.25
C GLU A 103 -9.97 2.28 -8.67
N ALA A 104 -8.67 1.99 -8.81
CA ALA A 104 -8.02 1.86 -10.10
C ALA A 104 -8.53 0.63 -10.88
N ALA A 105 -8.57 -0.53 -10.23
CA ALA A 105 -9.05 -1.77 -10.82
C ALA A 105 -10.51 -1.66 -11.28
N ARG A 106 -11.38 -0.97 -10.52
CA ARG A 106 -12.77 -0.70 -10.92
C ARG A 106 -12.85 0.14 -12.20
N ALA A 107 -12.01 1.17 -12.33
CA ALA A 107 -11.97 2.00 -13.53
C ALA A 107 -11.45 1.21 -14.75
N LEU A 108 -10.51 0.31 -14.53
CA LEU A 108 -9.90 -0.54 -15.57
C LEU A 108 -10.73 -1.79 -15.91
N GLY A 109 -11.73 -2.13 -15.11
CA GLY A 109 -12.47 -3.40 -15.22
C GLY A 109 -11.62 -4.62 -14.90
N LEU A 110 -10.58 -4.48 -14.08
CA LEU A 110 -9.70 -5.57 -13.63
C LEU A 110 -10.35 -6.30 -12.45
N PRO A 111 -10.54 -7.64 -12.51
CA PRO A 111 -11.01 -8.41 -11.37
C PRO A 111 -10.00 -8.37 -10.21
N THR A 112 -10.49 -8.15 -8.98
CA THR A 112 -9.66 -7.95 -7.80
C THR A 112 -9.80 -9.07 -6.78
N ILE A 113 -8.70 -9.37 -6.11
CA ILE A 113 -8.64 -10.20 -4.91
C ILE A 113 -7.99 -9.35 -3.81
N PHE A 114 -8.47 -9.47 -2.57
CA PHE A 114 -7.91 -8.71 -1.45
C PHE A 114 -7.34 -9.67 -0.41
N GLY A 115 -6.16 -9.36 0.09
CA GLY A 115 -5.48 -10.17 1.08
C GLY A 115 -4.38 -9.39 1.77
N ALA A 116 -3.61 -10.08 2.60
CA ALA A 116 -2.43 -9.56 3.26
C ALA A 116 -1.42 -10.70 3.42
N GLU A 117 -0.14 -10.37 3.39
CA GLU A 117 0.91 -11.27 3.86
C GLU A 117 1.20 -10.93 5.31
N LEU A 118 0.94 -11.87 6.22
CA LEU A 118 1.10 -11.66 7.65
C LEU A 118 2.45 -12.17 8.15
N SER A 119 3.14 -11.35 8.92
CA SER A 119 4.31 -11.76 9.68
C SER A 119 3.88 -12.67 10.85
N LEU A 120 4.36 -13.91 10.86
CA LEU A 120 4.11 -14.88 11.90
C LEU A 120 5.22 -14.88 12.93
N ARG A 121 4.80 -15.03 14.18
CA ARG A 121 5.68 -15.14 15.33
C ARG A 121 5.90 -16.62 15.68
N PRO A 122 7.15 -17.11 15.80
CA PRO A 122 7.40 -18.44 16.35
C PRO A 122 6.86 -18.54 17.79
N PRO A 123 6.37 -19.71 18.23
CA PRO A 123 5.93 -19.90 19.61
C PRO A 123 7.06 -19.58 20.61
N GLY A 124 6.76 -18.82 21.66
CA GLY A 124 7.68 -18.59 22.79
C GLY A 124 8.70 -17.45 22.63
N VAL A 125 8.78 -16.79 21.47
CA VAL A 125 9.50 -15.52 21.37
C VAL A 125 8.61 -14.38 21.91
N ALA A 126 9.17 -13.27 22.42
CA ALA A 126 8.41 -12.11 22.93
C ALA A 126 8.37 -10.87 21.99
N LYS A 127 9.34 -10.69 21.07
CA LYS A 127 9.27 -9.72 19.94
C LYS A 127 9.59 -10.37 18.58
N LEU A 128 9.02 -9.89 17.48
CA LEU A 128 9.52 -10.22 16.14
C LEU A 128 10.79 -9.39 15.95
N GLU A 129 11.86 -10.03 15.48
CA GLU A 129 13.09 -9.29 15.19
C GLU A 129 12.85 -8.35 14.00
N PRO A 130 13.29 -7.08 14.06
CA PRO A 130 13.17 -6.16 12.92
C PRO A 130 13.85 -6.76 11.69
N ARG A 131 13.25 -6.54 10.51
CA ARG A 131 13.87 -6.86 9.22
C ARG A 131 15.12 -6.00 9.05
N ALA A 132 16.24 -6.45 9.61
CA ALA A 132 17.52 -5.76 9.52
C ALA A 132 17.98 -5.78 8.07
N GLY A 133 18.19 -4.59 7.50
CA GLY A 133 18.82 -4.43 6.21
C GLY A 133 20.20 -5.10 6.20
N SER A 134 20.33 -6.13 5.38
CA SER A 134 21.55 -6.79 4.91
C SER A 134 22.32 -7.75 5.85
N ALA A 135 22.65 -8.90 5.25
CA ALA A 135 23.84 -9.71 5.46
C ALA A 135 24.00 -10.48 6.80
N LYS A 136 23.27 -11.59 6.91
CA LYS A 136 23.66 -12.91 7.50
C LYS A 136 22.46 -13.56 8.20
N GLN A 137 21.53 -14.08 7.42
CA GLN A 137 20.69 -15.19 7.88
C GLN A 137 20.94 -16.35 6.92
N SER A 138 21.71 -17.32 7.42
CA SER A 138 22.05 -18.53 6.69
C SER A 138 20.88 -19.51 6.73
N ALA A 139 20.53 -20.03 5.55
CA ALA A 139 20.01 -21.39 5.34
C ALA A 139 18.63 -21.79 5.88
N ALA A 140 17.73 -20.84 6.17
CA ALA A 140 16.30 -21.11 6.24
C ALA A 140 15.56 -20.04 5.43
N ASP A 141 14.55 -20.47 4.67
CA ASP A 141 13.73 -19.67 3.77
C ASP A 141 13.46 -18.24 4.30
N PRO A 142 13.78 -17.15 3.55
CA PRO A 142 13.41 -15.79 3.94
C PRO A 142 11.90 -15.58 4.13
N HIS A 143 11.06 -16.53 3.66
CA HIS A 143 9.62 -16.57 3.88
C HIS A 143 9.17 -17.44 5.07
N ALA A 144 10.09 -17.99 5.87
CA ALA A 144 9.78 -19.01 6.88
C ALA A 144 8.75 -18.58 7.96
N ASN A 145 8.43 -17.29 8.04
CA ASN A 145 7.47 -16.74 8.99
C ASN A 145 6.45 -15.81 8.30
N HIS A 146 6.06 -16.06 7.05
CA HIS A 146 4.99 -15.29 6.41
C HIS A 146 3.80 -16.17 6.03
N LEU A 147 2.60 -15.63 6.20
CA LEU A 147 1.34 -16.29 5.85
C LEU A 147 0.51 -15.42 4.92
N LEU A 148 0.45 -15.82 3.66
CA LEU A 148 -0.43 -15.23 2.67
C LEU A 148 -1.90 -15.60 2.95
N LEU A 149 -2.74 -14.60 3.20
CA LEU A 149 -4.17 -14.79 3.42
C LEU A 149 -5.00 -14.01 2.41
N LEU A 150 -5.90 -14.70 1.72
CA LEU A 150 -6.82 -14.11 0.76
C LEU A 150 -8.26 -14.13 1.30
N ALA A 151 -8.93 -12.98 1.21
CA ALA A 151 -10.31 -12.83 1.60
C ALA A 151 -11.24 -13.39 0.52
N ARG A 152 -11.90 -14.52 0.81
CA ARG A 152 -12.86 -15.16 -0.12
C ARG A 152 -14.10 -14.30 -0.41
N ASN A 153 -14.50 -13.45 0.52
CA ASN A 153 -15.72 -12.63 0.45
C ASN A 153 -15.63 -11.45 1.44
N PRO A 154 -16.60 -10.51 1.43
CA PRO A 154 -16.59 -9.35 2.34
C PRO A 154 -16.54 -9.72 3.83
N ARG A 155 -17.14 -10.84 4.25
CA ARG A 155 -17.03 -11.31 5.65
C ARG A 155 -15.61 -11.77 5.97
N GLY A 156 -14.96 -12.47 5.04
CA GLY A 156 -13.55 -12.87 5.15
C GLY A 156 -12.63 -11.66 5.23
N TYR A 157 -12.87 -10.64 4.39
CA TYR A 157 -12.12 -9.38 4.45
C TYR A 157 -12.29 -8.69 5.81
N ALA A 158 -13.52 -8.57 6.30
CA ALA A 158 -13.78 -7.96 7.61
C ALA A 158 -13.18 -8.75 8.77
N ALA A 159 -13.16 -10.09 8.69
CA ALA A 159 -12.52 -10.94 9.69
C ALA A 159 -11.00 -10.78 9.70
N LEU A 160 -10.37 -10.77 8.52
CA LEU A 160 -8.93 -10.56 8.38
C LEU A 160 -8.52 -9.16 8.84
N ALA A 161 -9.28 -8.12 8.46
CA ALA A 161 -9.03 -6.74 8.89
C ALA A 161 -9.11 -6.58 10.40
N ARG A 162 -10.07 -7.26 11.04
CA ARG A 162 -10.20 -7.27 12.50
C ARG A 162 -9.00 -7.95 13.15
N ALA A 163 -8.61 -9.13 12.67
CA ALA A 163 -7.47 -9.88 13.22
C ALA A 163 -6.18 -9.07 13.11
N ILE A 164 -5.92 -8.44 11.97
CA ILE A 164 -4.78 -7.54 11.77
C ILE A 164 -4.86 -6.35 12.73
N GLY A 165 -6.03 -5.71 12.86
CA GLY A 165 -6.22 -4.60 13.79
C GLY A 165 -5.99 -4.98 15.26
N GLU A 166 -6.49 -6.13 15.69
CA GLU A 166 -6.27 -6.69 17.04
C GLU A 166 -4.78 -6.96 17.28
N ALA A 167 -4.08 -7.52 16.29
CA ALA A 167 -2.65 -7.78 16.34
C ALA A 167 -1.84 -6.47 16.49
N HIS A 168 -2.10 -5.45 15.66
CA HIS A 168 -1.46 -4.13 15.79
C HIS A 168 -1.70 -3.47 17.16
N LEU A 169 -2.89 -3.65 17.75
CA LEU A 169 -3.20 -3.13 19.09
C LEU A 169 -2.49 -3.90 20.21
N ALA A 170 -2.22 -5.19 20.01
CA ALA A 170 -1.54 -6.05 20.97
C ALA A 170 0.00 -5.99 20.88
N GLY A 171 0.55 -5.79 19.68
CA GLY A 171 2.00 -5.84 19.39
C GLY A 171 2.83 -4.75 20.09
N GLY A 172 2.22 -3.65 20.51
CA GLY A 172 2.85 -2.60 21.32
C GLY A 172 3.94 -1.78 20.59
N GLU A 173 4.31 -2.15 19.37
CA GLU A 173 5.28 -1.47 18.51
C GLU A 173 4.69 -1.21 17.12
N LYS A 174 4.92 -0.02 16.58
CA LYS A 174 4.37 0.38 15.28
C LYS A 174 5.01 -0.46 14.16
N GLY A 175 4.19 -1.14 13.37
CA GLY A 175 4.65 -1.94 12.22
C GLY A 175 5.06 -3.36 12.57
N HIS A 176 4.80 -3.80 13.81
CA HIS A 176 5.05 -5.16 14.28
C HIS A 176 3.80 -5.69 14.99
N PRO A 177 2.75 -6.07 14.24
CA PRO A 177 1.55 -6.68 14.81
C PRO A 177 1.80 -8.04 15.46
#